data_AF-K1YIW8-F1
#
_entry.id   AF-K1YIW8-F1
#
_cell.length_a   1.000
_cell.length_b   1.000
_cell.length_c   1.000
_cell.angle_alpha   90.00
_cell.angle_beta   90.00
_cell.angle_gamma   90.00
#
_symmetry.space_group_name_H-M   'P 1'
#
loop_
_entity.id
_entity.type
_entity.pdbx_description
1 polymer ?
#
loop_
_entity_poly.entity_id
_entity_poly.type
_entity_poly.pdbx_seq_one_letter_code
_entity_poly.pdbx_strand_id
1 'polypeptide(L)'
;MLFMNISSDRVHLLDDQDETFLERNGIENTLWPRLLDYTKTHPVETIVLLNGPGGFTNLRVGTLTLNMLNTLLEHDTGTFIPLASLTKIDLYTYAYKQWRLPRYGILYIGQKRNIRRYDFQENTHQQITLEETQYSDDTFLDWVHDPYRPTTDEMVSFSMGNNTLYLHYKGDSHTIELGELKLPLTMTVEPEYMIQPTLN
;
A
#
# COMPACT_ATOMS: atom_id res chain seq x y z
N MET A 1 -4.46 9.96 -11.20
CA MET A 1 -3.50 9.43 -10.23
C MET A 1 -3.66 7.93 -10.17
N LEU A 2 -2.56 7.18 -10.09
CA LEU A 2 -2.59 5.74 -9.86
C LEU A 2 -2.17 5.48 -8.40
N PHE A 3 -2.95 4.71 -7.65
CA PHE A 3 -2.52 4.19 -6.36
C PHE A 3 -2.01 2.76 -6.52
N MET A 4 -0.87 2.47 -5.91
CA MET A 4 -0.22 1.18 -5.99
C MET A 4 0.20 0.72 -4.59
N ASN A 5 -0.34 -0.41 -4.14
CA ASN A 5 0.07 -1.04 -2.89
C ASN A 5 0.91 -2.28 -3.19
N ILE A 6 2.22 -2.18 -2.92
CA ILE A 6 3.19 -3.28 -3.04
C ILE A 6 3.55 -3.89 -1.68
N SER A 7 2.87 -3.48 -0.63
CA SER A 7 3.18 -3.82 0.75
C SER A 7 2.31 -4.96 1.28
N SER A 8 1.26 -5.34 0.55
CA SER A 8 0.45 -6.52 0.81
C SER A 8 1.06 -7.79 0.20
N ASP A 9 0.39 -8.91 0.40
CA ASP A 9 0.74 -10.18 -0.22
C ASP A 9 0.52 -10.20 -1.73
N ARG A 10 -0.49 -9.47 -2.25
CA ARG A 10 -0.65 -9.16 -3.67
C ARG A 10 -0.25 -7.72 -3.94
N VAL A 11 0.11 -7.42 -5.18
CA VAL A 11 0.23 -6.03 -5.63
C VAL A 11 -1.15 -5.56 -6.06
N HIS A 12 -1.60 -4.45 -5.48
CA HIS A 12 -2.89 -3.83 -5.80
C HIS A 12 -2.61 -2.55 -6.59
N LEU A 13 -3.11 -2.48 -7.82
CA LEU A 13 -3.08 -1.28 -8.66
C LEU A 13 -4.51 -0.79 -8.83
N LEU A 14 -4.75 0.50 -8.56
CA LEU A 14 -6.10 1.03 -8.68
C LEU A 14 -6.13 2.53 -9.00
N ASP A 15 -7.07 2.92 -9.86
CA ASP A 15 -7.44 4.30 -10.16
C ASP A 15 -8.98 4.45 -10.18
N ASP A 16 -9.48 5.56 -10.74
CA ASP A 16 -10.92 5.83 -10.81
C ASP A 16 -11.68 4.90 -11.79
N GLN A 17 -10.99 4.15 -12.66
CA GLN A 17 -11.58 3.39 -13.77
C GLN A 17 -11.29 1.89 -13.70
N ASP A 18 -10.20 1.49 -13.05
CA ASP A 18 -9.61 0.17 -13.11
C ASP A 18 -9.05 -0.24 -11.73
N GLU A 19 -9.28 -1.50 -11.37
CA GLU A 19 -8.78 -2.12 -10.15
C GLU A 19 -8.19 -3.48 -10.53
N THR A 20 -6.93 -3.71 -10.18
CA THR A 20 -6.21 -4.93 -10.53
C THR A 20 -5.40 -5.45 -9.35
N PHE A 21 -5.54 -6.75 -9.11
CA PHE A 21 -4.71 -7.50 -8.17
C PHE A 21 -3.75 -8.41 -8.94
N LEU A 22 -2.47 -8.31 -8.64
CA LEU A 22 -1.43 -9.18 -9.17
C LEU A 22 -0.89 -10.08 -8.08
N GLU A 23 -0.89 -11.39 -8.36
CA GLU A 23 -0.39 -12.40 -7.44
C GLU A 23 1.12 -12.26 -7.22
N ARG A 24 1.57 -12.53 -5.99
CA ARG A 24 3.00 -12.56 -5.65
C ARG A 24 3.79 -13.54 -6.51
N ASN A 25 3.21 -14.71 -6.76
CA ASN A 25 3.88 -15.77 -7.49
C ASN A 25 3.92 -15.40 -8.97
N GLY A 26 5.13 -15.12 -9.49
CA GLY A 26 5.30 -14.64 -10.87
C GLY A 26 5.08 -13.15 -11.03
N ILE A 27 5.14 -12.36 -9.95
CA ILE A 27 4.97 -10.90 -10.00
C ILE A 27 5.97 -10.23 -10.95
N GLU A 28 7.19 -10.78 -11.06
CA GLU A 28 8.23 -10.35 -11.99
C GLU A 28 7.83 -10.45 -13.47
N ASN A 29 6.87 -11.33 -13.79
CA ASN A 29 6.39 -11.53 -15.16
C ASN A 29 5.10 -10.77 -15.45
N THR A 30 4.36 -10.34 -14.43
CA THR A 30 3.01 -9.77 -14.59
C THR A 30 2.98 -8.27 -14.34
N LEU A 31 3.81 -7.76 -13.41
CA LEU A 31 3.74 -6.35 -13.01
C LEU A 31 4.21 -5.40 -14.12
N TRP A 32 5.36 -5.68 -14.73
CA TRP A 32 5.92 -4.83 -15.77
C TRP A 32 5.01 -4.69 -16.99
N PRO A 33 4.52 -5.79 -17.63
CA PRO A 33 3.60 -5.67 -18.76
C PRO A 33 2.32 -4.90 -18.38
N ARG A 34 1.77 -5.16 -17.19
CA ARG A 34 0.56 -4.49 -16.73
C ARG A 34 0.74 -2.99 -16.57
N LEU A 35 1.82 -2.54 -15.92
CA LEU A 35 2.12 -1.12 -15.75
C LEU A 35 2.36 -0.43 -17.09
N LEU A 36 3.11 -1.08 -17.99
CA LEU A 36 3.40 -0.51 -19.32
C LEU A 36 2.14 -0.37 -20.19
N ASP A 37 1.26 -1.37 -20.18
CA ASP A 37 0.00 -1.30 -20.93
C ASP A 37 -0.95 -0.26 -20.33
N TYR A 38 -0.97 -0.16 -19.00
CA TYR A 38 -1.76 0.84 -18.29
C TYR A 38 -1.31 2.27 -18.61
N THR A 39 -0.01 2.57 -18.58
CA THR A 39 0.51 3.92 -18.90
C THR A 39 0.35 4.32 -20.36
N LYS A 40 0.20 3.36 -21.28
CA LYS A 40 -0.13 3.62 -22.69
C LYS A 40 -1.59 3.96 -22.91
N THR A 41 -2.48 3.46 -22.05
CA THR A 41 -3.94 3.56 -22.21
C THR A 41 -4.55 4.64 -21.35
N HIS A 42 -3.89 5.03 -20.26
CA HIS A 42 -4.36 6.02 -19.29
C HIS A 42 -3.29 7.08 -19.04
N PRO A 43 -3.65 8.38 -19.00
CA PRO A 43 -2.73 9.42 -18.59
C PRO A 43 -2.48 9.32 -17.07
N VAL A 44 -1.24 8.99 -16.68
CA VAL A 44 -0.84 8.88 -15.27
C VAL A 44 0.01 10.08 -14.87
N GLU A 45 -0.57 10.99 -14.10
CA GLU A 45 0.14 12.20 -13.64
C GLU A 45 1.04 11.96 -12.42
N THR A 46 0.70 10.98 -11.57
CA THR A 46 1.43 10.66 -10.34
C THR A 46 1.06 9.25 -9.91
N ILE A 47 2.04 8.52 -9.36
CA ILE A 47 1.84 7.22 -8.71
C ILE A 47 2.05 7.38 -7.21
N VAL A 48 1.02 7.07 -6.43
CA VAL A 48 1.11 7.02 -4.97
C VAL A 48 1.37 5.57 -4.56
N LEU A 49 2.50 5.34 -3.91
CA LEU A 49 3.04 4.02 -3.65
C LEU A 49 3.03 3.69 -2.16
N LEU A 50 2.16 2.76 -1.75
CA LEU A 50 2.25 2.15 -0.43
C LEU A 50 3.40 1.13 -0.43
N ASN A 51 4.55 1.53 0.14
CA ASN A 51 5.88 0.96 -0.11
C ASN A 51 6.54 0.26 1.10
N GLY A 52 5.79 -0.07 2.13
CA GLY A 52 6.24 -1.01 3.15
C GLY A 52 5.57 -0.79 4.49
N PRO A 53 5.95 -1.52 5.54
CA PRO A 53 6.63 -2.82 5.48
C PRO A 53 5.72 -3.89 4.84
N GLY A 54 6.29 -4.87 4.13
CA GLY A 54 5.50 -5.81 3.35
C GLY A 54 6.30 -6.97 2.75
N GLY A 55 5.70 -7.67 1.78
CA GLY A 55 6.34 -8.81 1.11
C GLY A 55 7.64 -8.41 0.41
N PHE A 56 8.78 -8.92 0.87
CA PHE A 56 10.11 -8.60 0.30
C PHE A 56 10.18 -8.69 -1.23
N THR A 57 9.54 -9.72 -1.81
CA THR A 57 9.48 -9.89 -3.27
C THR A 57 8.70 -8.74 -3.93
N ASN A 58 7.50 -8.43 -3.44
CA ASN A 58 6.64 -7.39 -3.99
C ASN A 58 7.30 -6.01 -3.86
N LEU A 59 7.92 -5.72 -2.71
CA LEU A 59 8.64 -4.47 -2.48
C LEU A 59 9.77 -4.29 -3.50
N ARG A 60 10.65 -5.28 -3.63
CA ARG A 60 11.80 -5.22 -4.55
C ARG A 60 11.40 -5.14 -6.01
N VAL A 61 10.48 -6.02 -6.44
CA VAL A 61 10.02 -6.05 -7.83
C VAL A 61 9.24 -4.78 -8.14
N GLY A 62 8.38 -4.33 -7.22
CA GLY A 62 7.58 -3.12 -7.36
C GLY A 62 8.42 -1.87 -7.58
N THR A 63 9.35 -1.58 -6.67
CA THR A 63 10.21 -0.39 -6.78
C THR A 63 11.13 -0.45 -8.00
N LEU A 64 11.74 -1.61 -8.29
CA LEU A 64 12.55 -1.78 -9.49
C LEU A 64 11.75 -1.53 -10.77
N THR A 65 10.53 -2.06 -10.84
CA THR A 65 9.66 -1.90 -12.02
C THR A 65 9.29 -0.44 -12.25
N LEU A 66 8.94 0.30 -11.19
CA LEU A 66 8.63 1.73 -11.28
C LEU A 66 9.85 2.57 -11.67
N ASN A 67 11.01 2.28 -11.09
CA ASN A 67 12.26 2.97 -11.43
C ASN A 67 12.64 2.73 -12.91
N MET A 68 12.49 1.50 -13.41
CA MET A 68 12.72 1.17 -14.81
C MET A 68 11.71 1.85 -15.74
N LEU A 69 10.43 1.90 -15.36
CA LEU A 69 9.39 2.60 -16.12
C LEU A 69 9.75 4.09 -16.27
N ASN A 70 10.10 4.76 -15.17
CA ASN A 70 10.47 6.17 -15.21
C ASN A 70 11.76 6.41 -15.99
N THR A 71 12.75 5.52 -15.87
CA THR A 71 13.98 5.61 -16.67
C THR A 71 13.68 5.52 -18.17
N LEU A 72 12.79 4.60 -18.56
CA LEU A 72 12.37 4.43 -19.95
C LEU A 72 11.60 5.65 -20.46
N LEU A 73 10.63 6.13 -19.69
CA LEU A 73 9.83 7.31 -20.05
C LEU A 73 10.72 8.56 -20.18
N GLU A 74 11.66 8.76 -19.26
CA GLU A 74 12.57 9.91 -19.30
C GLU A 74 13.46 9.84 -20.54
N HIS A 75 13.99 8.66 -20.85
CA HIS A 75 14.80 8.45 -22.06
C HIS A 75 14.00 8.69 -23.35
N ASP A 76 12.78 8.18 -23.45
CA ASP A 76 12.01 8.19 -24.69
C ASP A 76 11.24 9.50 -24.93
N THR A 77 10.82 10.18 -23.85
CA THR A 77 9.93 11.36 -23.92
C THR A 77 10.50 12.61 -23.27
N GLY A 78 11.60 12.51 -22.51
CA GLY A 78 12.12 13.59 -21.69
C GLY A 78 11.25 13.89 -20.44
N THR A 79 10.30 13.01 -20.11
CA THR A 79 9.40 13.16 -18.96
C THR A 79 9.33 11.88 -18.14
N PHE A 80 8.96 11.97 -16.86
CA PHE A 80 8.75 10.81 -15.99
C PHE A 80 7.44 10.98 -15.21
N ILE A 81 6.96 9.90 -14.59
CA ILE A 81 5.78 9.93 -13.72
C ILE A 81 6.25 10.13 -12.27
N PRO A 82 5.94 11.25 -11.61
CA PRO A 82 6.24 11.47 -10.20
C PRO A 82 5.76 10.31 -9.31
N LEU A 83 6.65 9.83 -8.44
CA LEU A 83 6.37 8.81 -7.44
C LEU A 83 6.25 9.46 -6.06
N ALA A 84 5.14 9.20 -5.37
CA ALA A 84 4.88 9.62 -3.99
C ALA A 84 4.83 8.38 -3.10
N SER A 85 5.92 8.08 -2.38
CA SER A 85 6.04 6.87 -1.55
C SER A 85 5.63 7.15 -0.10
N LEU A 86 4.90 6.21 0.52
CA LEU A 86 4.59 6.20 1.95
C LEU A 86 4.55 4.77 2.50
N THR A 87 4.80 4.58 3.79
CA THR A 87 4.60 3.27 4.42
C THR A 87 3.15 3.08 4.90
N LYS A 88 2.73 1.83 5.07
CA LYS A 88 1.52 1.44 5.81
C LYS A 88 1.46 2.07 7.18
N ILE A 89 2.61 2.17 7.85
CA ILE A 89 2.67 2.75 9.19
C ILE A 89 2.34 4.24 9.13
N ASP A 90 2.88 4.96 8.14
CA ASP A 90 2.54 6.37 7.92
C ASP A 90 1.04 6.55 7.61
N LEU A 91 0.52 5.75 6.66
CA LEU A 91 -0.88 5.81 6.24
C LEU A 91 -1.85 5.50 7.39
N TYR A 92 -1.58 4.42 8.13
CA TYR A 92 -2.45 3.99 9.23
C TYR A 92 -2.32 4.88 10.46
N THR A 93 -1.13 5.43 10.73
CA THR A 93 -0.95 6.45 11.77
C THR A 93 -1.75 7.70 11.44
N TYR A 94 -1.72 8.15 10.19
CA TYR A 94 -2.53 9.26 9.72
C TYR A 94 -4.03 8.96 9.89
N ALA A 95 -4.50 7.80 9.43
CA ALA A 95 -5.89 7.40 9.56
C ALA A 95 -6.35 7.30 11.03
N TYR A 96 -5.52 6.77 11.92
CA TYR A 96 -5.78 6.73 13.36
C TYR A 96 -5.91 8.15 13.95
N LYS A 97 -4.97 9.06 13.65
CA LYS A 97 -5.01 10.46 14.12
C LYS A 97 -6.27 11.21 13.68
N GLN A 98 -6.87 10.80 12.56
CA GLN A 98 -8.11 11.33 12.01
C GLN A 98 -9.37 10.59 12.53
N TRP A 99 -9.24 9.69 13.51
CA TRP A 99 -10.32 8.86 14.05
C TRP A 99 -11.01 7.97 13.00
N ARG A 100 -10.29 7.59 11.93
CA ARG A 100 -10.78 6.73 10.83
C ARG A 100 -10.44 5.24 11.02
N LEU A 101 -9.42 4.97 11.84
CA LEU A 101 -9.03 3.62 12.23
C LEU A 101 -8.88 3.56 13.75
N PRO A 102 -9.09 2.38 14.36
CA PRO A 102 -8.90 2.21 15.79
C PRO A 102 -7.41 2.18 16.16
N ARG A 103 -7.15 2.20 17.47
CA ARG A 103 -5.80 2.30 18.04
C ARG A 103 -4.87 1.15 17.65
N TYR A 104 -5.39 -0.06 17.47
CA TYR A 104 -4.58 -1.24 17.19
C TYR A 104 -4.75 -1.73 15.75
N GLY A 105 -3.63 -2.06 15.11
CA GLY A 105 -3.61 -2.73 13.80
C GLY A 105 -2.89 -4.07 13.87
N ILE A 106 -3.48 -5.10 13.27
CA ILE A 106 -2.80 -6.37 13.00
C ILE A 106 -2.23 -6.27 11.59
N LEU A 107 -0.91 -6.09 11.48
CA LEU A 107 -0.24 -5.73 10.25
C LEU A 107 0.57 -6.89 9.68
N TYR A 108 0.43 -7.12 8.38
CA TYR A 108 1.30 -8.04 7.65
C TYR A 108 2.62 -7.34 7.29
N ILE A 109 3.74 -8.00 7.59
CA ILE A 109 5.08 -7.46 7.32
C ILE A 109 5.93 -8.40 6.46
N GLY A 110 5.29 -9.18 5.58
CA GLY A 110 5.95 -9.79 4.42
C GLY A 110 6.17 -11.30 4.43
N GLN A 111 6.03 -11.96 5.56
CA GLN A 111 6.04 -13.43 5.62
C GLN A 111 4.74 -13.92 6.26
N LYS A 112 4.23 -15.08 5.83
CA LYS A 112 2.91 -15.62 6.24
C LYS A 112 2.69 -15.66 7.76
N ARG A 113 3.75 -15.74 8.57
CA ARG A 113 3.71 -15.76 10.03
C ARG A 113 4.31 -14.53 10.69
N ASN A 114 4.84 -13.60 9.90
CA ASN A 114 5.45 -12.40 10.43
C ASN A 114 4.41 -11.29 10.45
N ILE A 115 3.70 -11.24 11.57
CA ILE A 115 2.58 -10.33 11.79
C ILE A 115 2.86 -9.54 13.05
N ARG A 116 2.43 -8.29 13.04
CA ARG A 116 2.69 -7.34 14.11
C ARG A 116 1.38 -6.77 14.59
N ARG A 117 1.16 -6.81 15.90
CA ARG A 117 0.18 -5.94 16.52
C ARG A 117 0.87 -4.61 16.78
N TYR A 118 0.40 -3.56 16.11
CA TYR A 118 0.90 -2.20 16.24
C TYR A 118 -0.05 -1.39 17.11
N ASP A 119 0.49 -0.60 18.03
CA ASP A 119 -0.22 0.40 18.83
C ASP A 119 0.10 1.79 18.25
N PHE A 120 -0.86 2.39 17.55
CA PHE A 120 -0.68 3.68 16.89
C PHE A 120 -0.67 4.87 17.86
N GLN A 121 -1.12 4.67 19.10
CA GLN A 121 -1.05 5.69 20.14
C GLN A 121 0.35 5.75 20.76
N GLU A 122 0.91 4.59 21.12
CA GLU A 122 2.21 4.51 21.80
C GLU A 122 3.38 4.37 20.82
N ASN A 123 3.11 4.19 19.53
CA ASN A 123 4.12 3.94 18.49
C ASN A 123 4.99 2.71 18.81
N THR A 124 4.35 1.63 19.28
CA THR A 124 5.02 0.38 19.65
C THR A 124 4.42 -0.80 18.91
N HIS A 125 5.17 -1.90 18.80
CA HIS A 125 4.67 -3.10 18.17
C HIS A 125 5.20 -4.38 18.83
N GLN A 126 4.41 -5.44 18.73
CA GLN A 126 4.79 -6.78 19.17
C GLN A 126 4.52 -7.80 18.08
N GLN A 127 5.37 -8.83 18.02
CA GLN A 127 5.11 -10.00 17.18
C GLN A 127 3.96 -10.80 17.78
N ILE A 128 3.01 -11.20 16.93
CA ILE A 128 1.87 -12.05 17.33
C ILE A 128 1.69 -13.21 16.36
N THR A 129 1.00 -14.25 16.81
CA THR A 129 0.46 -15.31 15.95
C THR A 129 -1.01 -15.01 15.66
N LEU A 130 -1.45 -15.20 14.42
CA LEU A 130 -2.85 -14.98 14.03
C LEU A 130 -3.86 -15.81 14.81
N GLU A 131 -3.49 -17.06 15.13
CA GLU A 131 -4.32 -18.01 15.88
C GLU A 131 -4.58 -17.54 17.32
N GLU A 132 -3.67 -16.74 17.88
CA GLU A 132 -3.73 -16.23 19.25
C GLU A 132 -4.42 -14.86 19.33
N THR A 133 -4.83 -14.31 18.18
CA THR A 133 -5.35 -12.94 18.13
C THR A 133 -6.85 -12.93 18.36
N GLN A 134 -7.28 -12.41 19.52
CA GLN A 134 -8.66 -12.03 19.75
C GLN A 134 -8.92 -10.68 19.10
N TYR A 135 -9.89 -10.62 18.19
CA TYR A 135 -10.35 -9.36 17.61
C TYR A 135 -11.17 -8.62 18.66
N SER A 136 -10.84 -7.36 18.85
CA SER A 136 -11.62 -6.40 19.63
C SER A 136 -12.12 -5.30 18.71
N ASP A 137 -13.14 -4.57 19.14
CA ASP A 137 -13.64 -3.41 18.40
C ASP A 137 -12.58 -2.32 18.16
N ASP A 138 -11.53 -2.32 18.99
CA ASP A 138 -10.38 -1.42 18.90
C ASP A 138 -9.25 -1.93 17.99
N THR A 139 -9.50 -2.95 17.17
CA THR A 139 -8.50 -3.54 16.28
C THR A 139 -8.98 -3.57 14.83
N PHE A 140 -8.10 -3.18 13.90
CA PHE A 140 -8.27 -3.41 12.47
C PHE A 140 -7.25 -4.43 11.95
N LEU A 141 -7.54 -5.03 10.80
CA LEU A 141 -6.68 -5.96 10.10
C LEU A 141 -6.16 -5.33 8.82
N ASP A 142 -4.83 -5.35 8.63
CA ASP A 142 -4.21 -5.00 7.36
C ASP A 142 -4.64 -5.97 6.27
N TRP A 143 -4.72 -5.48 5.04
CA TRP A 143 -5.19 -6.29 3.93
C TRP A 143 -4.19 -7.41 3.59
N VAL A 144 -4.66 -8.65 3.66
CA VAL A 144 -3.94 -9.86 3.25
C VAL A 144 -4.90 -10.74 2.46
N HIS A 145 -4.61 -11.01 1.20
CA HIS A 145 -5.29 -12.03 0.42
C HIS A 145 -4.81 -13.44 0.79
N ASP A 146 -5.14 -13.88 2.00
CA ASP A 146 -4.84 -15.24 2.42
C ASP A 146 -6.05 -16.15 2.17
N PRO A 147 -5.95 -17.26 1.39
CA PRO A 147 -7.00 -18.28 1.36
C PRO A 147 -7.32 -18.88 2.75
N TYR A 148 -6.48 -18.66 3.76
CA TYR A 148 -6.74 -19.03 5.16
C TYR A 148 -7.66 -18.06 5.91
N ARG A 149 -8.01 -16.88 5.36
CA ARG A 149 -8.96 -15.96 6.00
C ARG A 149 -9.96 -15.37 4.99
N PRO A 150 -11.28 -15.52 5.22
CA PRO A 150 -12.25 -14.78 4.43
C PRO A 150 -12.08 -13.28 4.67
N THR A 151 -12.37 -12.47 3.66
CA THR A 151 -12.48 -11.02 3.81
C THR A 151 -13.50 -10.71 4.91
N THR A 152 -13.10 -9.95 5.91
CA THR A 152 -13.97 -9.47 6.99
C THR A 152 -14.13 -7.95 6.91
N ASP A 153 -15.17 -7.44 7.55
CA ASP A 153 -15.41 -6.01 7.75
C ASP A 153 -14.32 -5.34 8.63
N GLU A 154 -13.56 -6.13 9.37
CA GLU A 154 -12.40 -5.69 10.15
C GLU A 154 -11.17 -5.41 9.27
N MET A 155 -11.16 -5.86 8.00
CA MET A 155 -10.05 -5.62 7.08
C MET A 155 -10.14 -4.23 6.47
N VAL A 156 -9.01 -3.53 6.48
CA VAL A 156 -8.85 -2.30 5.72
C VAL A 156 -8.77 -2.64 4.23
N SER A 157 -9.46 -1.86 3.40
CA SER A 157 -9.32 -1.91 1.94
C SER A 157 -9.25 -0.51 1.34
N PHE A 158 -8.91 -0.43 0.06
CA PHE A 158 -8.71 0.84 -0.64
C PHE A 158 -9.52 0.87 -1.92
N SER A 159 -10.03 2.05 -2.27
CA SER A 159 -10.53 2.34 -3.61
C SER A 159 -10.11 3.75 -4.03
N MET A 160 -10.29 4.08 -5.31
CA MET A 160 -10.12 5.43 -5.82
C MET A 160 -11.41 5.92 -6.44
N GLY A 161 -11.64 7.23 -6.36
CA GLY A 161 -12.72 7.90 -7.06
C GLY A 161 -12.46 9.40 -7.12
N ASN A 162 -12.70 10.03 -8.28
CA ASN A 162 -12.40 11.45 -8.51
C ASN A 162 -10.99 11.84 -8.05
N ASN A 163 -9.99 11.04 -8.42
CA ASN A 163 -8.59 11.24 -8.08
C ASN A 163 -8.32 11.30 -6.56
N THR A 164 -9.19 10.66 -5.77
CA THR A 164 -9.17 10.65 -4.31
C THR A 164 -9.01 9.22 -3.81
N LEU A 165 -8.04 9.00 -2.91
CA LEU A 165 -7.86 7.71 -2.27
C LEU A 165 -8.86 7.55 -1.12
N TYR A 166 -9.61 6.45 -1.13
CA TYR A 166 -10.52 6.07 -0.06
C TYR A 166 -9.97 4.88 0.69
N LEU A 167 -10.05 4.95 2.02
CA LEU A 167 -9.81 3.86 2.96
C LEU A 167 -11.16 3.37 3.48
N HIS A 168 -11.42 2.07 3.38
CA HIS A 168 -12.65 1.47 3.88
C HIS A 168 -12.39 0.59 5.10
N TYR A 169 -13.24 0.71 6.11
CA TYR A 169 -13.19 -0.07 7.35
C TYR A 169 -14.59 -0.17 7.97
N LYS A 170 -15.03 -1.37 8.38
CA LYS A 170 -16.36 -1.61 9.00
C LYS A 170 -17.55 -1.01 8.22
N GLY A 171 -17.47 -0.99 6.89
CA GLY A 171 -18.51 -0.46 6.02
C GLY A 171 -18.49 1.07 5.85
N ASP A 172 -17.64 1.77 6.59
CA ASP A 172 -17.39 3.19 6.41
C ASP A 172 -16.30 3.42 5.37
N SER A 173 -16.41 4.54 4.65
CA SER A 173 -15.43 5.00 3.67
C SER A 173 -14.89 6.35 4.08
N HIS A 174 -13.56 6.46 4.14
CA HIS A 174 -12.87 7.65 4.56
C HIS A 174 -11.89 8.12 3.50
N THR A 175 -12.00 9.38 3.10
CA THR A 175 -11.04 10.03 2.20
C THR A 175 -9.68 10.16 2.87
N ILE A 176 -8.60 9.83 2.17
CA ILE A 176 -7.22 10.09 2.57
C ILE A 176 -6.72 11.35 1.85
N GLU A 177 -6.52 12.42 2.60
CA GLU A 177 -6.01 13.69 2.08
C GLU A 177 -4.50 13.60 1.86
N LEU A 178 -4.09 13.04 0.72
CA LEU A 178 -2.68 12.83 0.40
C LEU A 178 -1.83 14.11 0.46
N GLY A 179 -2.44 15.28 0.21
CA GLY A 179 -1.79 16.58 0.37
C GLY A 179 -1.36 16.89 1.81
N GLU A 180 -2.06 16.36 2.82
CA GLU A 180 -1.70 16.53 4.24
C GLU A 180 -0.47 15.71 4.63
N LEU A 181 -0.21 14.60 3.93
CA LEU A 181 0.96 13.74 4.16
C LEU A 181 2.27 14.36 3.63
N LYS A 182 2.19 15.44 2.83
CA LYS A 182 3.34 16.17 2.28
C LYS A 182 4.41 15.25 1.66
N LEU A 183 3.96 14.24 0.93
CA LEU A 183 4.84 13.23 0.35
C LEU A 183 5.79 13.88 -0.68
N PRO A 184 7.11 13.64 -0.59
CA PRO A 184 8.02 14.11 -1.61
C PRO A 184 7.74 13.39 -2.93
N LEU A 185 7.79 14.15 -4.02
CA LEU A 185 7.70 13.61 -5.37
C LEU A 185 9.11 13.29 -5.87
N THR A 186 9.34 12.03 -6.21
CA THR A 186 10.65 11.56 -6.70
C THR A 186 10.52 10.83 -8.02
N MET A 187 11.63 10.74 -8.75
CA MET A 187 11.71 9.92 -9.96
C MET A 187 11.93 8.44 -9.61
N THR A 188 12.69 8.18 -8.55
CA THR A 188 13.03 6.83 -8.09
C THR A 188 12.59 6.62 -6.65
N VAL A 189 12.33 5.35 -6.31
CA VAL A 189 11.96 4.90 -4.96
C VAL A 189 12.79 3.68 -4.57
N GLU A 190 13.07 3.56 -3.28
CA GLU A 190 13.71 2.39 -2.69
C GLU A 190 12.69 1.61 -1.85
N PRO A 191 12.80 0.29 -1.72
CA PRO A 191 11.85 -0.51 -0.95
C PRO A 191 11.96 -0.23 0.56
N GLU A 192 10.83 0.05 1.23
CA GLU A 192 10.81 0.26 2.68
C GLU A 192 10.56 -1.05 3.43
N TYR A 193 11.61 -1.60 4.05
CA TYR A 193 11.51 -2.86 4.80
C TYR A 193 11.16 -2.65 6.28
N MET A 194 11.31 -1.42 6.76
CA MET A 194 11.28 -1.10 8.17
C MET A 194 9.85 -0.81 8.63
N ILE A 195 9.55 -1.14 9.88
CA ILE A 195 8.24 -0.91 10.52
C ILE A 195 8.17 0.46 11.23
N GLN A 196 9.28 1.18 11.24
CA GLN A 196 9.31 2.55 11.69
C GLN A 196 8.60 3.44 10.67
N PRO A 197 7.81 4.44 11.10
CA PRO A 197 7.25 5.43 10.20
C PRO A 197 8.39 6.19 9.49
N THR A 198 8.12 6.63 8.26
CA THR A 198 9.07 7.44 7.48
C THR A 198 8.68 8.92 7.46
N LEU A 199 7.45 9.23 7.86
CA LEU A 199 6.95 10.59 8.05
C LEU A 199 6.90 10.92 9.55
N ASN A 200 7.26 12.17 9.89
CA ASN A 200 7.22 12.68 11.27
C ASN A 200 5.85 13.29 11.61
#